data_AF-A0A5J4LL49-F1
#
_entry.id   AF-A0A5J4LL49-F1
#
_cell.length_a   1.000
_cell.length_b   1.000
_cell.length_c   1.000
_cell.angle_alpha   90.00
_cell.angle_beta   90.00
_cell.angle_gamma   90.00
#
_symmetry.space_group_name_H-M   'P 1'
#
loop_
_entity.id
_entity.type
_entity.pdbx_description
1 polymer ?
#
loop_
_entity_poly.entity_id
_entity_poly.type
_entity_poly.pdbx_seq_one_letter_code
_entity_poly.pdbx_strand_id
1 'polypeptide(L)'
;MTLRAAAEAGEAPAPSPADAPRAPLVPLVAGLGARRGVPVSEVLELLAASCAAAGYAVRQVTALATVAAKAAEPGLTGAARELGVPLRPFPAAALAAVRVPEPSAAAAAAVGTPSVAEAAALLAAGPGAALAAGKRKSARATCALAVGAVTEDGALTAGREGAAAVPAAGAVIVMTSPNPPRRGPDRRTADIGDPAPTAHPRHQGDPVTTPPALLIAGHGTRDEGGAEALRALVRVLGERHPEVPVAGGFFGVPASPLPLDDAVDGLVARGASRLAVIPLLLAPTGPVPEALPSALARAAERHPGLGYACGAELGPHPKVLDVLERRLDEALGGGARRPEDRARTTVLLVGRGASDPYANAEVARAARLLWEGRGVAGVETAFVSQAAPDVPAGLDRCRALAAAAAPGRPARIVVLPYFVLPGGLWERLRMQAEGWSAAYPGTEVTVAAALGAEAEVAEVVMERYRATVADGAPPAGAACGCPAAEGARRPDGAAPRSAPVATDAGER
;
A
#
# COMPACT_ATOMS: atom_id res chain seq x y z
N MET A 1 32.22 -47.70 -51.88
CA MET A 1 33.33 -47.50 -50.91
C MET A 1 33.24 -46.06 -50.42
N THR A 2 33.00 -45.88 -49.11
CA THR A 2 33.44 -44.77 -48.22
C THR A 2 33.13 -43.30 -48.62
N LEU A 3 32.21 -42.61 -47.92
CA LEU A 3 32.42 -41.80 -46.69
C LEU A 3 33.39 -40.59 -46.86
N ARG A 4 32.89 -39.34 -46.78
CA ARG A 4 32.89 -38.47 -45.56
C ARG A 4 32.88 -36.97 -45.92
N ALA A 5 32.30 -36.18 -45.02
CA ALA A 5 32.02 -34.74 -45.08
C ALA A 5 33.15 -33.81 -44.60
N ALA A 6 33.07 -32.52 -44.97
CA ALA A 6 33.42 -31.29 -44.22
C ALA A 6 32.80 -30.11 -45.00
N ALA A 7 31.80 -29.36 -44.49
CA ALA A 7 31.81 -28.32 -43.44
C ALA A 7 32.52 -27.02 -43.87
N GLU A 8 31.76 -26.09 -44.47
CA GLU A 8 32.13 -24.66 -44.60
C GLU A 8 31.25 -23.84 -43.65
N ALA A 9 31.90 -22.98 -42.87
CA ALA A 9 31.31 -22.10 -41.87
C ALA A 9 30.67 -20.87 -42.53
N GLY A 10 29.38 -20.66 -42.27
CA GLY A 10 28.67 -19.45 -42.65
C GLY A 10 28.75 -18.38 -41.56
N GLU A 11 29.23 -17.20 -41.96
CA GLU A 11 29.17 -15.92 -41.26
C GLU A 11 27.76 -15.67 -40.66
N ALA A 12 27.69 -15.32 -39.37
CA ALA A 12 26.42 -14.97 -38.73
C ALA A 12 25.92 -13.59 -39.21
N PRO A 13 24.63 -13.44 -39.56
CA PRO A 13 24.09 -12.17 -40.04
C PRO A 13 24.02 -11.13 -38.92
N ALA A 14 24.33 -9.88 -39.25
CA ALA A 14 24.18 -8.74 -38.35
C ALA A 14 22.72 -8.62 -37.82
N PRO A 15 22.53 -8.28 -36.54
CA PRO A 15 21.19 -8.23 -35.95
C PRO A 15 20.31 -7.15 -36.59
N SER A 16 19.04 -7.52 -36.81
CA SER A 16 17.95 -6.69 -37.32
C SER A 16 17.65 -5.50 -36.39
N PRO A 17 17.12 -4.35 -36.88
CA PRO A 17 16.77 -3.18 -36.07
C PRO A 17 15.70 -3.39 -34.99
N ALA A 18 15.28 -4.64 -34.74
CA ALA A 18 14.41 -5.03 -33.63
C ALA A 18 15.14 -5.18 -32.28
N ASP A 19 16.49 -5.25 -32.26
CA ASP A 19 17.29 -5.55 -31.05
C ASP A 19 18.05 -4.36 -30.43
N ALA A 20 17.71 -3.12 -30.77
CA ALA A 20 18.19 -1.97 -30.01
C ALA A 20 17.40 -1.83 -28.69
N PRO A 21 18.04 -1.50 -27.54
CA PRO A 21 17.35 -1.31 -26.27
C PRO A 21 16.31 -0.20 -26.43
N ARG A 22 15.02 -0.58 -26.40
CA ARG A 22 13.90 0.34 -26.50
C ARG A 22 13.83 1.18 -25.21
N ALA A 23 13.88 2.49 -25.35
CA ALA A 23 13.57 3.41 -24.26
C ALA A 23 12.19 3.09 -23.68
N PRO A 24 11.99 3.19 -22.35
CA PRO A 24 10.73 2.83 -21.70
C PRO A 24 9.58 3.66 -22.30
N LEU A 25 8.60 2.97 -22.88
CA LEU A 25 7.44 3.61 -23.48
C LEU A 25 6.49 4.06 -22.36
N VAL A 26 6.28 5.37 -22.25
CA VAL A 26 5.23 5.95 -21.41
C VAL A 26 3.88 5.34 -21.82
N PRO A 27 3.14 4.65 -20.92
CA PRO A 27 1.89 4.00 -21.29
C PRO A 27 0.82 5.05 -21.62
N LEU A 28 0.32 5.01 -22.86
CA LEU A 28 -0.71 5.92 -23.38
C LEU A 28 -2.09 5.24 -23.30
N VAL A 29 -3.11 5.96 -22.84
CA VAL A 29 -4.50 5.50 -22.80
C VAL A 29 -5.38 6.40 -23.64
N ALA A 30 -6.26 5.79 -24.44
CA ALA A 30 -7.21 6.52 -25.26
C ALA A 30 -8.63 6.41 -24.71
N GLY A 31 -9.23 7.55 -24.38
CA GLY A 31 -10.63 7.62 -24.00
C GLY A 31 -11.52 7.94 -25.20
N LEU A 32 -12.62 7.20 -25.35
CA LEU A 32 -13.48 7.21 -26.53
C LEU A 32 -14.95 7.45 -26.16
N GLY A 33 -15.55 8.45 -26.80
CA GLY A 33 -17.01 8.60 -26.87
C GLY A 33 -17.50 8.25 -28.27
N ALA A 34 -18.62 7.55 -28.40
CA ALA A 34 -19.15 7.11 -29.69
C ALA A 34 -20.68 7.18 -29.78
N ARG A 35 -21.16 7.56 -30.97
CA ARG A 35 -22.55 7.37 -31.40
C ARG A 35 -22.77 5.90 -31.77
N ARG A 36 -24.03 5.46 -31.72
CA ARG A 36 -24.43 4.09 -32.08
C ARG A 36 -24.10 3.81 -33.54
N GLY A 37 -23.52 2.64 -33.83
CA GLY A 37 -23.14 2.22 -35.17
C GLY A 37 -21.94 2.98 -35.73
N VAL A 38 -21.00 3.40 -34.89
CA VAL A 38 -19.72 3.93 -35.38
C VAL A 38 -18.91 2.78 -36.02
N PRO A 39 -18.37 2.94 -37.24
CA PRO A 39 -17.48 1.96 -37.86
C PRO A 39 -16.16 1.81 -37.08
N VAL A 40 -15.59 0.61 -37.09
CA VAL A 40 -14.26 0.35 -36.49
C VAL A 40 -13.18 1.23 -37.13
N SER A 41 -13.21 1.36 -38.47
CA SER A 41 -12.27 2.20 -39.22
C SER A 41 -12.30 3.66 -38.77
N GLU A 42 -13.48 4.23 -38.54
CA GLU A 42 -13.62 5.61 -38.07
C GLU A 42 -13.01 5.81 -36.67
N VAL A 43 -13.13 4.81 -35.78
CA VAL A 43 -12.52 4.84 -34.44
C VAL A 43 -10.99 4.78 -34.54
N LEU A 44 -10.46 3.89 -35.39
CA LEU A 44 -9.01 3.72 -35.58
C LEU A 44 -8.36 4.92 -36.28
N GLU A 45 -9.01 5.48 -37.29
CA GLU A 45 -8.58 6.71 -37.96
C GLU A 45 -8.54 7.88 -36.99
N LEU A 46 -9.58 8.05 -36.18
CA LEU A 46 -9.63 9.11 -35.16
C LEU A 46 -8.54 8.93 -34.09
N LEU A 47 -8.30 7.69 -33.65
CA LEU A 47 -7.23 7.37 -32.71
C LEU A 47 -5.86 7.67 -33.31
N ALA A 48 -5.60 7.23 -34.54
CA ALA A 48 -4.34 7.46 -35.25
C ALA A 48 -4.08 8.96 -35.45
N ALA A 49 -5.09 9.72 -35.88
CA ALA A 49 -5.01 11.16 -36.02
C ALA A 49 -4.75 11.87 -34.67
N SER A 50 -5.33 11.36 -33.58
CA SER A 50 -5.10 11.92 -32.24
C SER A 50 -3.69 11.62 -31.73
N CYS A 51 -3.17 10.41 -31.98
CA CYS A 51 -1.80 10.03 -31.62
C CYS A 51 -0.78 10.85 -32.41
N ALA A 52 -0.94 10.93 -33.74
CA ALA A 52 -0.05 11.67 -34.62
C ALA A 52 0.05 13.15 -34.23
N ALA A 53 -1.08 13.78 -33.92
CA ALA A 53 -1.09 15.18 -33.51
C ALA A 53 -0.46 15.45 -32.13
N ALA A 54 -0.37 14.42 -31.28
CA ALA A 54 0.24 14.50 -29.96
C ALA A 54 1.69 13.99 -29.94
N GLY A 55 2.24 13.58 -31.09
CA GLY A 55 3.60 13.04 -31.19
C GLY A 55 3.76 11.59 -30.72
N TYR A 56 2.65 10.83 -30.63
CA TYR A 56 2.67 9.42 -30.21
C TYR A 56 2.42 8.47 -31.38
N ALA A 57 2.99 7.27 -31.29
CA ALA A 57 2.64 6.17 -32.17
C ALA A 57 1.47 5.36 -31.60
N VAL A 58 0.57 4.87 -32.46
CA VAL A 58 -0.59 4.06 -32.05
C VAL A 58 -0.19 2.84 -31.21
N ARG A 59 0.98 2.24 -31.48
CA ARG A 59 1.53 1.11 -30.69
C ARG A 59 1.78 1.41 -29.21
N GLN A 60 1.81 2.68 -28.81
CA GLN A 60 1.97 3.10 -27.41
C GLN A 60 0.65 3.07 -26.63
N VAL A 61 -0.49 2.94 -27.33
CA VAL A 61 -1.80 2.81 -26.71
C VAL A 61 -1.87 1.43 -26.05
N THR A 62 -2.08 1.43 -24.74
CA THR A 62 -2.10 0.21 -23.90
C THR A 62 -3.51 -0.16 -23.44
N ALA A 63 -4.47 0.75 -23.56
CA ALA A 63 -5.88 0.53 -23.26
C ALA A 63 -6.78 1.54 -23.98
N LEU A 64 -8.02 1.11 -24.26
CA LEU A 64 -9.13 1.98 -24.62
C LEU A 64 -10.07 2.14 -23.43
N ALA A 65 -10.70 3.30 -23.27
CA ALA A 65 -11.60 3.58 -22.15
C ALA A 65 -12.88 4.28 -22.62
N THR A 66 -14.03 3.95 -22.02
CA THR A 66 -15.32 4.59 -22.36
C THR A 66 -16.31 4.55 -21.19
N VAL A 67 -17.49 5.13 -21.39
CA VAL A 67 -18.62 5.03 -20.44
C VAL A 67 -19.26 3.66 -20.53
N ALA A 68 -19.69 3.08 -19.39
CA ALA A 68 -20.24 1.73 -19.30
C ALA A 68 -21.42 1.49 -20.26
N ALA A 69 -22.27 2.50 -20.48
CA ALA A 69 -23.37 2.45 -21.46
C ALA A 69 -22.92 2.21 -22.92
N LYS A 70 -21.62 2.34 -23.21
CA LYS A 70 -21.00 2.15 -24.54
C LYS A 70 -20.00 0.98 -24.57
N ALA A 71 -19.88 0.20 -23.50
CA ALA A 71 -18.93 -0.91 -23.41
C ALA A 71 -19.12 -1.98 -24.50
N ALA A 72 -20.37 -2.17 -24.95
CA ALA A 72 -20.74 -3.16 -25.97
C ALA A 72 -20.90 -2.56 -27.39
N GLU A 73 -20.50 -1.30 -27.62
CA GLU A 73 -20.58 -0.70 -28.95
C GLU A 73 -19.65 -1.45 -29.94
N PRO A 74 -20.17 -1.99 -31.07
CA PRO A 74 -19.37 -2.81 -31.98
C PRO A 74 -18.12 -2.10 -32.52
N GLY A 75 -18.22 -0.80 -32.79
CA GLY A 75 -17.07 -0.01 -33.26
C GLY A 75 -15.94 0.09 -32.23
N LEU A 76 -16.28 0.21 -30.94
CA LEU A 76 -15.29 0.31 -29.86
C LEU A 76 -14.67 -1.04 -29.53
N THR A 77 -15.49 -2.09 -29.43
CA THR A 77 -15.02 -3.46 -29.17
C THR A 77 -14.21 -4.02 -30.35
N GLY A 78 -14.57 -3.68 -31.58
CA GLY A 78 -13.81 -4.01 -32.79
C GLY A 78 -12.45 -3.32 -32.82
N ALA A 79 -12.38 -2.01 -32.53
CA ALA A 79 -11.12 -1.29 -32.46
C ALA A 79 -10.19 -1.84 -31.36
N ALA A 80 -10.72 -2.18 -30.18
CA ALA A 80 -9.94 -2.79 -29.10
C ALA A 80 -9.33 -4.14 -29.53
N ARG A 81 -10.11 -4.96 -30.25
CA ARG A 81 -9.65 -6.26 -30.78
C ARG A 81 -8.55 -6.09 -31.82
N GLU A 82 -8.70 -5.14 -32.75
CA GLU A 82 -7.71 -4.90 -33.81
C GLU A 82 -6.37 -4.38 -33.26
N LEU A 83 -6.42 -3.59 -32.18
CA LEU A 83 -5.23 -3.09 -31.48
C LEU A 83 -4.63 -4.09 -30.47
N GLY A 84 -5.36 -5.15 -30.11
CA GLY A 84 -4.92 -6.12 -29.10
C GLY A 84 -4.89 -5.58 -27.67
N VAL A 85 -5.70 -4.57 -27.34
CA VAL A 85 -5.71 -3.88 -26.03
C VAL A 85 -7.08 -3.98 -25.35
N PRO A 86 -7.15 -3.92 -24.00
CA PRO A 86 -8.43 -3.97 -23.29
C PRO A 86 -9.28 -2.72 -23.53
N LEU A 87 -10.60 -2.90 -23.60
CA LEU A 87 -11.60 -1.82 -23.52
C LEU A 87 -12.17 -1.75 -22.09
N ARG A 88 -11.94 -0.63 -21.41
CA ARG A 88 -12.30 -0.40 -20.00
C ARG A 88 -13.58 0.46 -19.90
N PRO A 89 -14.69 -0.08 -19.39
CA PRO A 89 -15.90 0.69 -19.14
C PRO A 89 -15.88 1.36 -17.76
N PHE A 90 -16.42 2.58 -17.67
CA PHE A 90 -16.57 3.32 -16.41
C PHE A 90 -18.01 3.84 -16.20
N PRO A 91 -18.55 3.80 -14.97
CA PRO A 91 -19.83 4.42 -14.67
C PRO A 91 -19.87 5.92 -14.98
N ALA A 92 -21.01 6.43 -15.44
CA ALA A 92 -21.20 7.85 -15.70
C ALA A 92 -20.87 8.73 -14.48
N ALA A 93 -21.25 8.28 -13.27
CA ALA A 93 -20.93 8.97 -12.03
C ALA A 93 -19.41 9.07 -11.76
N ALA A 94 -18.65 8.02 -12.09
CA ALA A 94 -17.20 8.03 -11.95
C ALA A 94 -16.55 9.00 -12.96
N LEU A 95 -17.07 9.05 -14.18
CA LEU A 95 -16.62 10.01 -15.20
C LEU A 95 -16.97 11.45 -14.83
N ALA A 96 -18.14 11.69 -14.23
CA ALA A 96 -18.57 13.02 -13.81
C ALA A 96 -17.74 13.61 -12.66
N ALA A 97 -17.11 12.76 -11.85
CA ALA A 97 -16.20 13.17 -10.78
C ALA A 97 -14.81 13.60 -11.30
N VAL A 98 -14.48 13.32 -12.58
CA VAL A 98 -13.20 13.70 -13.17
C VAL A 98 -13.28 15.13 -13.67
N ARG A 99 -12.40 16.01 -13.14
CA ARG A 99 -12.23 17.35 -13.68
C ARG A 99 -11.61 17.26 -15.07
N VAL A 100 -12.29 17.82 -16.06
CA VAL A 100 -11.83 17.86 -17.46
C VAL A 100 -11.79 19.31 -17.96
N PRO A 101 -10.89 19.64 -18.89
CA PRO A 101 -10.78 21.00 -19.40
C PRO A 101 -11.99 21.44 -20.23
N GLU A 102 -12.61 20.52 -20.99
CA GLU A 102 -13.67 20.84 -21.94
C GLU A 102 -14.93 19.98 -21.71
N PRO A 103 -15.87 20.40 -20.85
CA PRO A 103 -17.14 19.70 -20.69
C PRO A 103 -18.00 19.73 -21.97
N SER A 104 -18.88 18.75 -22.13
CA SER A 104 -19.73 18.52 -23.29
C SER A 104 -21.20 18.37 -22.87
N ALA A 105 -22.01 19.37 -23.22
CA ALA A 105 -23.45 19.34 -22.99
C ALA A 105 -24.14 18.14 -23.68
N ALA A 106 -23.66 17.72 -24.85
CA ALA A 106 -24.17 16.54 -25.55
C ALA A 106 -23.88 15.23 -24.79
N ALA A 107 -22.73 15.11 -24.12
CA ALA A 107 -22.42 13.96 -23.28
C ALA A 107 -23.27 13.94 -22.01
N ALA A 108 -23.47 15.11 -21.39
CA ALA A 108 -24.30 15.24 -20.20
C ALA A 108 -25.75 14.79 -20.48
N ALA A 109 -26.31 15.21 -21.62
CA ALA A 109 -27.65 14.82 -22.04
C ALA A 109 -27.76 13.34 -22.43
N ALA A 110 -26.72 12.75 -23.03
CA ALA A 110 -26.81 11.39 -23.58
C ALA A 110 -26.49 10.27 -22.58
N VAL A 111 -25.55 10.51 -21.65
CA VAL A 111 -25.02 9.48 -20.74
C VAL A 111 -24.79 9.99 -19.31
N GLY A 112 -25.26 11.18 -18.97
CA GLY A 112 -25.22 11.68 -17.59
C GLY A 112 -23.83 12.07 -17.08
N THR A 113 -22.86 12.35 -17.96
CA THR A 113 -21.53 12.87 -17.58
C THR A 113 -21.14 14.08 -18.43
N PRO A 114 -20.54 15.13 -17.85
CA PRO A 114 -20.04 16.27 -18.61
C PRO A 114 -18.90 15.90 -19.58
N SER A 115 -18.24 14.74 -19.47
CA SER A 115 -17.30 14.28 -20.51
C SER A 115 -17.15 12.77 -20.48
N VAL A 116 -17.01 12.17 -21.66
CA VAL A 116 -16.71 10.73 -21.80
C VAL A 116 -15.26 10.54 -22.20
N ALA A 117 -14.82 11.11 -23.33
CA ALA A 117 -13.48 10.85 -23.87
C ALA A 117 -12.36 11.26 -22.88
N GLU A 118 -12.35 12.51 -22.40
CA GLU A 118 -11.26 12.97 -21.51
C GLU A 118 -11.34 12.34 -20.13
N ALA A 119 -12.55 12.26 -19.56
CA ALA A 119 -12.75 11.66 -18.25
C ALA A 119 -12.37 10.18 -18.25
N ALA A 120 -12.73 9.43 -19.29
CA ALA A 120 -12.38 8.02 -19.39
C ALA A 120 -10.88 7.83 -19.66
N ALA A 121 -10.25 8.68 -20.47
CA ALA A 121 -8.80 8.64 -20.70
C ALA A 121 -8.03 8.85 -19.38
N LEU A 122 -8.34 9.92 -18.64
CA LEU A 122 -7.70 10.25 -17.36
C LEU A 122 -7.95 9.19 -16.29
N LEU A 123 -9.20 8.75 -16.14
CA LEU A 123 -9.56 7.75 -15.14
C LEU A 123 -8.89 6.40 -15.42
N ALA A 124 -8.77 6.02 -16.69
CA ALA A 124 -8.11 4.79 -17.08
C ALA A 124 -6.58 4.88 -17.04
N ALA A 125 -6.01 6.07 -17.25
CA ALA A 125 -4.58 6.38 -17.10
C ALA A 125 -4.13 6.44 -15.63
N GLY A 126 -5.07 6.63 -14.70
CA GLY A 126 -4.84 6.56 -13.26
C GLY A 126 -4.52 7.90 -12.61
N PRO A 127 -4.33 7.92 -11.27
CA PRO A 127 -4.01 9.13 -10.53
C PRO A 127 -2.73 9.81 -11.02
N GLY A 128 -2.74 11.14 -11.16
CA GLY A 128 -1.61 11.90 -11.70
C GLY A 128 -1.51 11.89 -13.23
N ALA A 129 -2.45 11.25 -13.94
CA ALA A 129 -2.50 11.28 -15.38
C ALA A 129 -2.73 12.71 -15.91
N ALA A 130 -2.06 13.01 -17.03
CA ALA A 130 -2.22 14.26 -17.76
C ALA A 130 -2.75 13.98 -19.15
N LEU A 131 -3.56 14.90 -19.69
CA LEU A 131 -3.99 14.82 -21.08
C LEU A 131 -2.80 15.09 -21.99
N ALA A 132 -2.39 14.07 -22.74
CA ALA A 132 -1.47 14.22 -23.86
C ALA A 132 -2.17 14.89 -25.06
N ALA A 133 -3.48 14.68 -25.20
CA ALA A 133 -4.32 15.40 -26.15
C ALA A 133 -5.75 15.56 -25.62
N GLY A 134 -6.29 16.77 -25.75
CA GLY A 134 -7.70 17.07 -25.51
C GLY A 134 -8.62 16.45 -26.57
N LYS A 135 -9.93 16.70 -26.42
CA LYS A 135 -10.97 16.08 -27.25
C LYS A 135 -10.86 16.41 -28.74
N ARG A 136 -10.59 15.39 -29.56
CA ARG A 136 -10.77 15.41 -31.02
C ARG A 136 -12.07 14.72 -31.41
N LYS A 137 -12.72 15.19 -32.48
CA LYS A 137 -14.04 14.70 -32.91
C LYS A 137 -13.97 14.23 -34.37
N SER A 138 -14.59 13.09 -34.65
CA SER A 138 -14.99 12.67 -36.00
C SER A 138 -16.51 12.91 -36.16
N ALA A 139 -17.10 12.37 -37.23
CA ALA A 139 -18.54 12.45 -37.45
C ALA A 139 -19.36 11.75 -36.34
N ARG A 140 -18.85 10.62 -35.81
CA ARG A 140 -19.56 9.75 -34.87
C ARG A 140 -18.77 9.39 -33.61
N ALA A 141 -17.50 9.76 -33.51
CA ALA A 141 -16.66 9.47 -32.35
C ALA A 141 -15.91 10.70 -31.82
N THR A 142 -15.44 10.58 -30.59
CA THR A 142 -14.55 11.54 -29.92
C THR A 142 -13.43 10.78 -29.25
N CYS A 143 -12.21 11.31 -29.32
CA CYS A 143 -11.00 10.71 -28.75
C CYS A 143 -10.25 11.74 -27.92
N ALA A 144 -9.73 11.31 -26.77
CA ALA A 144 -8.76 12.04 -25.97
C ALA A 144 -7.66 11.08 -25.54
N LEU A 145 -6.46 11.60 -25.34
CA LEU A 145 -5.29 10.81 -24.95
C LEU A 145 -4.79 11.26 -23.59
N ALA A 146 -4.52 10.30 -22.72
CA ALA A 146 -3.90 10.54 -21.43
C ALA A 146 -2.65 9.68 -21.27
N VAL A 147 -1.62 10.28 -20.69
CA VAL A 147 -0.44 9.55 -20.21
C VAL A 147 -0.56 9.42 -18.70
N GLY A 148 -0.27 8.22 -18.18
CA GLY A 148 -0.03 8.07 -16.75
C GLY A 148 1.22 8.86 -16.35
N ALA A 149 1.27 9.34 -15.10
CA ALA A 149 2.54 9.82 -14.56
C ALA A 149 3.52 8.63 -14.54
N VAL A 150 4.59 8.74 -15.32
CA VAL A 150 5.68 7.76 -15.29
C VAL A 150 6.53 8.06 -14.07
N THR A 151 6.48 7.19 -13.07
CA THR A 151 7.71 6.75 -12.42
C THR A 151 8.11 5.44 -13.10
N GLU A 152 9.40 5.12 -13.12
CA GLU A 152 10.10 4.25 -14.10
C GLU A 152 9.51 2.87 -14.52
N ASP A 153 8.34 2.40 -14.04
CA ASP A 153 7.84 1.02 -14.25
C ASP A 153 6.37 0.86 -14.74
N GLY A 154 5.85 1.76 -15.58
CA GLY A 154 4.96 1.40 -16.71
C GLY A 154 3.64 0.58 -16.56
N ALA A 155 2.89 0.55 -15.44
CA ALA A 155 1.65 -0.27 -15.34
C ALA A 155 0.33 0.49 -15.02
N LEU A 156 -0.78 0.08 -15.69
CA LEU A 156 -2.15 0.66 -15.60
C LEU A 156 -3.19 -0.35 -15.08
N THR A 157 -3.93 -0.05 -14.00
CA THR A 157 -4.97 -0.95 -13.41
C THR A 157 -6.41 -0.68 -13.91
N ALA A 158 -7.16 -1.75 -14.22
CA ALA A 158 -8.55 -1.74 -14.69
C ALA A 158 -9.57 -1.72 -13.53
N GLY A 159 -10.70 -1.02 -13.71
CA GLY A 159 -11.78 -0.89 -12.73
C GLY A 159 -13.11 -1.54 -13.16
N ARG A 160 -13.85 -2.06 -12.18
CA ARG A 160 -15.32 -2.31 -12.16
C ARG A 160 -15.80 -2.04 -10.72
N GLU A 161 -16.61 -1.00 -10.51
CA GLU A 161 -18.08 -1.00 -10.26
C GLU A 161 -18.50 -1.62 -8.91
N GLY A 162 -19.33 -1.02 -8.05
CA GLY A 162 -20.19 0.16 -8.15
C GLY A 162 -20.80 0.58 -6.79
N ALA A 163 -21.51 1.72 -6.82
CA ALA A 163 -22.27 2.39 -5.75
C ALA A 163 -23.56 1.60 -5.36
N ALA A 164 -24.36 1.87 -4.31
CA ALA A 164 -24.62 3.04 -3.47
C ALA A 164 -25.49 2.62 -2.25
N ALA A 165 -25.49 3.39 -1.14
CA ALA A 165 -26.68 3.85 -0.38
C ALA A 165 -26.27 4.50 0.97
N VAL A 166 -26.93 5.60 1.34
CA VAL A 166 -26.86 6.31 2.65
C VAL A 166 -28.32 6.54 3.12
N PRO A 167 -28.61 6.99 4.37
CA PRO A 167 -28.88 6.18 5.55
C PRO A 167 -30.33 6.35 6.08
N ALA A 168 -30.71 5.55 7.08
CA ALA A 168 -31.84 5.86 7.96
C ALA A 168 -31.36 5.91 9.42
N ALA A 169 -31.80 6.95 10.11
CA ALA A 169 -31.49 7.29 11.50
C ALA A 169 -31.94 6.22 12.51
N GLY A 170 -31.28 6.16 13.67
CA GLY A 170 -31.86 5.50 14.84
C GLY A 170 -30.91 5.19 15.99
N ALA A 171 -31.05 5.97 17.06
CA ALA A 171 -30.81 5.61 18.46
C ALA A 171 -29.37 5.45 18.98
N VAL A 172 -28.94 6.52 19.64
CA VAL A 172 -27.96 6.56 20.73
C VAL A 172 -28.46 5.72 21.91
N ILE A 173 -27.67 4.73 22.36
CA ILE A 173 -27.85 4.08 23.67
C ILE A 173 -26.73 4.57 24.59
N VAL A 174 -27.08 5.50 25.47
CA VAL A 174 -26.28 5.97 26.60
C VAL A 174 -26.63 5.10 27.80
N MET A 175 -25.64 4.43 28.39
CA MET A 175 -25.71 4.01 29.79
C MET A 175 -24.83 4.95 30.61
N THR A 176 -25.47 5.90 31.29
CA THR A 176 -24.92 6.50 32.51
C THR A 176 -25.54 5.77 33.68
N SER A 177 -24.74 5.41 34.68
CA SER A 177 -25.24 4.99 35.99
C SER A 177 -24.71 5.95 37.06
N PRO A 178 -25.54 6.38 38.03
CA PRO A 178 -25.26 7.56 38.84
C PRO A 178 -24.85 7.25 40.29
N ASN A 179 -24.09 8.21 40.82
CA ASN A 179 -24.14 8.79 42.17
C ASN A 179 -23.03 8.42 43.21
N PRO A 180 -22.44 9.43 43.90
CA PRO A 180 -21.58 9.30 45.10
C PRO A 180 -22.41 9.48 46.40
N PRO A 181 -21.85 9.49 47.65
CA PRO A 181 -21.21 10.70 48.21
C PRO A 181 -20.09 10.55 49.30
N ARG A 182 -19.25 11.61 49.35
CA ARG A 182 -18.44 12.28 50.40
C ARG A 182 -18.39 11.82 51.88
N ARG A 183 -17.20 12.01 52.50
CA ARG A 183 -16.94 12.80 53.76
C ARG A 183 -15.41 12.97 54.04
N GLY A 184 -14.96 14.18 54.45
CA GLY A 184 -13.61 14.51 54.99
C GLY A 184 -13.58 14.47 56.54
N PRO A 185 -12.79 15.29 57.30
CA PRO A 185 -11.52 15.99 57.03
C PRO A 185 -10.44 15.87 58.18
N ASP A 186 -9.25 16.46 57.97
CA ASP A 186 -8.47 17.31 58.92
C ASP A 186 -7.21 16.81 59.71
N ARG A 187 -6.20 17.73 59.78
CA ARG A 187 -5.07 17.95 60.74
C ARG A 187 -3.68 17.30 60.48
N ARG A 188 -2.62 18.09 60.12
CA ARG A 188 -1.66 18.93 60.93
C ARG A 188 -0.69 18.07 61.78
N THR A 189 0.65 18.22 61.81
CA THR A 189 1.52 19.41 62.06
C THR A 189 3.04 19.15 61.80
N ALA A 190 3.78 20.22 61.45
CA ALA A 190 5.14 20.69 61.85
C ALA A 190 6.43 19.83 61.67
N ASP A 191 7.68 20.34 61.62
CA ASP A 191 8.39 21.60 61.26
C ASP A 191 9.93 21.30 61.44
N ILE A 192 10.82 22.28 61.16
CA ILE A 192 12.31 22.37 61.28
C ILE A 192 13.03 22.23 59.92
N GLY A 193 13.79 23.16 59.34
CA GLY A 193 14.30 24.48 59.75
C GLY A 193 15.82 24.60 59.45
N ASP A 194 16.22 25.29 58.36
CA ASP A 194 17.43 26.17 58.25
C ASP A 194 17.57 26.84 56.84
N PRO A 195 18.36 27.94 56.68
CA PRO A 195 17.98 29.10 55.89
C PRO A 195 18.55 29.19 54.45
N ALA A 196 17.93 30.08 53.67
CA ALA A 196 18.11 30.32 52.24
C ALA A 196 19.41 31.03 51.83
N PRO A 197 19.85 30.85 50.57
CA PRO A 197 20.47 31.89 49.78
C PRO A 197 19.53 32.37 48.66
N THR A 198 19.30 33.69 48.66
CA THR A 198 19.03 34.60 47.52
C THR A 198 18.17 34.10 46.36
N ALA A 199 16.95 34.65 46.28
CA ALA A 199 15.96 34.45 45.24
C ALA A 199 16.49 34.70 43.82
N HIS A 200 16.48 33.66 43.01
CA HIS A 200 16.22 33.78 41.57
C HIS A 200 14.70 33.69 41.37
N PRO A 201 14.10 34.50 40.48
CA PRO A 201 12.67 34.44 40.23
C PRO A 201 12.32 33.02 39.79
N ARG A 202 11.59 32.30 40.65
CA ARG A 202 11.02 31.00 40.32
C ARG A 202 10.10 31.22 39.13
N HIS A 203 10.42 30.60 37.99
CA HIS A 203 9.50 30.46 36.89
C HIS A 203 8.17 29.97 37.47
N GLN A 204 7.14 30.81 37.36
CA GLN A 204 5.76 30.44 37.61
C GLN A 204 5.45 29.22 36.76
N GLY A 205 4.95 28.18 37.45
CA GLY A 205 4.68 26.83 36.97
C GLY A 205 4.72 26.65 35.46
N ASP A 206 5.69 25.87 34.99
CA ASP A 206 5.53 25.19 33.71
C ASP A 206 4.14 24.54 33.72
N PRO A 207 3.28 24.82 32.74
CA PRO A 207 2.01 24.15 32.65
C PRO A 207 2.30 22.66 32.66
N VAL A 208 1.62 21.88 33.51
CA VAL A 208 1.66 20.41 33.45
C VAL A 208 1.18 20.05 32.06
N THR A 209 2.11 19.87 31.13
CA THR A 209 1.73 19.63 29.75
C THR A 209 1.30 18.17 29.70
N THR A 210 0.00 17.93 29.56
CA THR A 210 -0.55 16.58 29.40
C THR A 210 0.21 15.88 28.27
N PRO A 211 0.69 14.65 28.45
CA PRO A 211 1.42 13.94 27.41
C PRO A 211 0.57 13.87 26.12
N PRO A 212 1.19 13.91 24.92
CA PRO A 212 0.45 13.79 23.68
C PRO A 212 -0.43 12.53 23.66
N ALA A 213 -1.65 12.64 23.15
CA ALA A 213 -2.49 11.47 22.97
C ALA A 213 -1.90 10.55 21.89
N LEU A 214 -2.03 9.24 22.08
CA LEU A 214 -1.63 8.24 21.09
C LEU A 214 -2.75 8.05 20.06
N LEU A 215 -2.45 8.34 18.80
CA LEU A 215 -3.30 8.03 17.66
C LEU A 215 -2.69 6.88 16.86
N ILE A 216 -3.37 5.73 16.80
CA ILE A 216 -2.96 4.61 15.95
C ILE A 216 -3.57 4.78 14.57
N ALA A 217 -2.72 4.85 13.55
CA ALA A 217 -3.15 5.05 12.17
C ALA A 217 -3.03 3.75 11.36
N GLY A 218 -4.14 3.04 11.19
CA GLY A 218 -4.23 1.86 10.33
C GLY A 218 -4.36 2.23 8.85
N HIS A 219 -3.78 1.42 7.96
CA HIS A 219 -4.01 1.60 6.50
C HIS A 219 -5.33 0.99 6.07
N GLY A 220 -6.12 1.75 5.30
CA GLY A 220 -7.55 1.57 5.03
C GLY A 220 -8.04 0.14 4.81
N THR A 221 -9.09 -0.21 5.56
CA THR A 221 -9.88 -1.43 5.41
C THR A 221 -11.36 -1.08 5.27
N ARG A 222 -12.14 -1.93 4.59
CA ARG A 222 -13.62 -1.91 4.63
C ARG A 222 -14.18 -3.08 5.44
N ASP A 223 -13.30 -3.85 6.05
CA ASP A 223 -13.61 -5.06 6.80
C ASP A 223 -13.83 -4.72 8.27
N GLU A 224 -14.96 -5.16 8.83
CA GLU A 224 -15.29 -4.99 10.25
C GLU A 224 -14.32 -5.77 11.15
N GLY A 225 -13.82 -6.93 10.70
CA GLY A 225 -12.84 -7.72 11.45
C GLY A 225 -11.52 -6.95 11.68
N GLY A 226 -11.05 -6.23 10.67
CA GLY A 226 -9.92 -5.31 10.81
C GLY A 226 -10.19 -4.18 11.81
N ALA A 227 -11.40 -3.64 11.85
CA ALA A 227 -11.77 -2.61 12.82
C ALA A 227 -11.93 -3.16 14.24
N GLU A 228 -12.49 -4.36 14.40
CA GLU A 228 -12.54 -5.05 15.69
C GLU A 228 -11.14 -5.31 16.23
N ALA A 229 -10.22 -5.78 15.38
CA ALA A 229 -8.82 -5.99 15.76
C ALA A 229 -8.11 -4.67 16.16
N LEU A 230 -8.38 -3.57 15.45
CA LEU A 230 -7.85 -2.25 15.85
C LEU A 230 -8.45 -1.77 17.18
N ARG A 231 -9.75 -1.95 17.41
CA ARG A 231 -10.40 -1.65 18.69
C ARG A 231 -9.79 -2.49 19.82
N ALA A 232 -9.51 -3.77 19.56
CA ALA A 232 -8.85 -4.65 20.52
C ALA A 232 -7.44 -4.15 20.88
N LEU A 233 -6.65 -3.72 19.89
CA LEU A 233 -5.32 -3.14 20.13
C LEU A 233 -5.40 -1.83 20.93
N VAL A 234 -6.32 -0.93 20.59
CA VAL A 234 -6.58 0.31 21.34
C VAL A 234 -6.95 0.01 22.79
N ARG A 235 -7.79 -1.01 23.02
CA ARG A 235 -8.16 -1.45 24.37
C ARG A 235 -6.97 -1.98 25.15
N VAL A 236 -6.16 -2.87 24.57
CA VAL A 236 -4.93 -3.39 25.20
C VAL A 236 -3.97 -2.27 25.59
N LEU A 237 -3.80 -1.27 24.71
CA LEU A 237 -2.95 -0.11 24.99
C LEU A 237 -3.52 0.77 26.10
N GLY A 238 -4.82 1.08 26.07
CA GLY A 238 -5.47 1.89 27.10
C GLY A 238 -5.52 1.22 28.48
N GLU A 239 -5.68 -0.11 28.54
CA GLU A 239 -5.63 -0.88 29.79
C GLU A 239 -4.22 -0.88 30.41
N ARG A 240 -3.17 -0.94 29.57
CA ARG A 240 -1.77 -0.97 30.02
C ARG A 240 -1.19 0.42 30.30
N HIS A 241 -1.72 1.46 29.66
CA HIS A 241 -1.26 2.84 29.74
C HIS A 241 -2.42 3.81 30.03
N PRO A 242 -3.05 3.71 31.22
CA PRO A 242 -4.21 4.55 31.58
C PRO A 242 -3.90 6.05 31.61
N GLU A 243 -2.62 6.42 31.70
CA GLU A 243 -2.13 7.79 31.65
C GLU A 243 -2.10 8.40 30.24
N VAL A 244 -2.18 7.57 29.19
CA VAL A 244 -2.13 8.01 27.78
C VAL A 244 -3.51 7.86 27.15
N PRO A 245 -4.16 8.95 26.69
CA PRO A 245 -5.36 8.84 25.88
C PRO A 245 -5.03 8.12 24.57
N VAL A 246 -5.68 7.00 24.30
CA VAL A 246 -5.48 6.19 23.08
C VAL A 246 -6.74 6.22 22.21
N ALA A 247 -6.55 6.42 20.91
CA ALA A 247 -7.57 6.12 19.90
C ALA A 247 -6.91 5.56 18.64
N GLY A 248 -7.69 4.95 17.76
CA GLY A 248 -7.19 4.44 16.50
C GLY A 248 -8.25 4.49 15.41
N GLY A 249 -7.79 4.67 14.17
CA GLY A 249 -8.66 4.63 13.00
C GLY A 249 -7.88 4.39 11.72
N PHE A 250 -8.61 4.28 10.62
CA PHE A 250 -8.06 3.97 9.30
C PHE A 250 -8.11 5.18 8.36
N PHE A 251 -7.06 5.33 7.56
CA PHE A 251 -6.95 6.35 6.51
C PHE A 251 -6.87 5.70 5.12
N GLY A 252 -7.09 6.48 4.05
CA GLY A 252 -6.81 6.08 2.69
C GLY A 252 -7.88 5.23 1.99
N VAL A 253 -8.99 4.92 2.67
CA VAL A 253 -10.14 4.21 2.08
C VAL A 253 -11.45 4.86 2.57
N PRO A 254 -12.30 5.36 1.65
CA PRO A 254 -13.62 5.87 2.01
C PRO A 254 -14.50 4.77 2.62
N ALA A 255 -15.39 5.18 3.54
CA ALA A 255 -16.35 4.31 4.24
C ALA A 255 -15.69 3.18 5.07
N SER A 256 -14.52 3.45 5.67
CA SER A 256 -13.99 2.60 6.73
C SER A 256 -14.97 2.58 7.92
N PRO A 257 -15.19 1.42 8.58
CA PRO A 257 -16.01 1.33 9.79
C PRO A 257 -15.38 2.00 11.02
N LEU A 258 -14.11 2.41 10.94
CA LEU A 258 -13.43 3.19 11.96
C LEU A 258 -12.53 4.26 11.29
N PRO A 259 -13.10 5.38 10.82
CA PRO A 259 -12.33 6.45 10.16
C PRO A 259 -11.29 7.08 11.09
N LEU A 260 -10.11 7.43 10.55
CA LEU A 260 -9.08 8.13 11.32
C LEU A 260 -9.58 9.49 11.82
N ASP A 261 -10.39 10.17 11.02
CA ASP A 261 -10.98 11.47 11.35
C ASP A 261 -11.83 11.41 12.63
N ASP A 262 -12.65 10.38 12.80
CA ASP A 262 -13.48 10.19 14.00
C ASP A 262 -12.63 9.94 15.25
N ALA A 263 -11.52 9.22 15.10
CA ALA A 263 -10.58 8.98 16.20
C ALA A 263 -9.90 10.28 16.65
N VAL A 264 -9.53 11.16 15.70
CA VAL A 264 -8.98 12.49 16.00
C VAL A 264 -10.04 13.35 16.70
N ASP A 265 -11.24 13.44 16.13
CA ASP A 265 -12.34 14.24 16.68
C ASP A 265 -12.66 13.82 18.13
N GLY A 266 -12.68 12.50 18.39
CA GLY A 266 -12.89 11.95 19.71
C GLY A 266 -11.78 12.29 20.70
N LEU A 267 -10.51 12.32 20.27
CA LEU A 267 -9.38 12.74 21.12
C LEU A 267 -9.44 14.24 21.44
N VAL A 268 -9.74 15.07 20.43
CA VAL A 268 -9.87 16.52 20.60
C VAL A 268 -11.04 16.86 21.53
N ALA A 269 -12.18 16.19 21.39
CA ALA A 269 -13.32 16.35 22.30
C ALA A 269 -13.00 16.01 23.76
N ARG A 270 -11.99 15.16 24.01
CA ARG A 270 -11.47 14.84 25.35
C ARG A 270 -10.37 15.80 25.83
N GLY A 271 -10.10 16.87 25.09
CA GLY A 271 -9.13 17.91 25.46
C GLY A 271 -7.71 17.65 24.95
N ALA A 272 -7.50 16.69 24.05
CA ALA A 272 -6.19 16.49 23.44
C ALA A 272 -5.86 17.63 22.47
N SER A 273 -4.76 18.34 22.72
CA SER A 273 -4.21 19.38 21.84
C SER A 273 -2.96 18.93 21.08
N ARG A 274 -2.41 17.77 21.42
CA ARG A 274 -1.21 17.19 20.80
C ARG A 274 -1.40 15.69 20.57
N LEU A 275 -1.03 15.22 19.37
CA LEU A 275 -1.09 13.82 18.97
C LEU A 275 0.30 13.27 18.67
N ALA A 276 0.61 12.08 19.18
CA ALA A 276 1.67 11.23 18.67
C ALA A 276 1.02 10.13 17.81
N VAL A 277 1.25 10.19 16.51
CA VAL A 277 0.59 9.34 15.50
C VAL A 277 1.51 8.20 15.13
N ILE A 278 1.11 6.96 15.40
CA ILE A 278 1.90 5.77 15.10
C ILE A 278 1.25 5.00 13.93
N PRO A 279 1.90 4.92 12.76
CA PRO A 279 1.41 4.13 11.64
C PRO A 279 1.44 2.64 11.97
N LEU A 280 0.30 1.95 11.81
CA LEU A 280 0.19 0.51 11.98
C LEU A 280 0.64 -0.22 10.71
N LEU A 281 1.89 0.01 10.33
CA LEU A 281 2.54 -0.47 9.13
C LEU A 281 3.80 -1.25 9.52
N LEU A 282 4.10 -2.34 8.82
CA LEU A 282 5.32 -3.15 9.02
C LEU A 282 6.43 -2.79 8.02
N ALA A 283 6.09 -2.01 7.00
CA ALA A 283 6.98 -1.46 6.01
C ALA A 283 6.36 -0.14 5.51
N PRO A 284 7.16 0.82 5.02
CA PRO A 284 6.64 1.98 4.32
C PRO A 284 5.69 1.53 3.21
N THR A 285 4.59 2.23 2.96
CA THR A 285 3.63 1.86 1.90
C THR A 285 3.91 2.56 0.57
N GLY A 286 4.99 3.36 0.49
CA GLY A 286 5.22 4.30 -0.60
C GLY A 286 4.18 5.44 -0.62
N PRO A 287 4.16 6.28 -1.66
CA PRO A 287 3.14 7.31 -1.83
C PRO A 287 1.78 6.66 -2.13
N VAL A 288 0.97 6.49 -1.09
CA VAL A 288 -0.44 6.07 -1.21
C VAL A 288 -1.27 7.25 -1.76
N PRO A 289 -2.31 7.02 -2.61
CA PRO A 289 -3.17 8.09 -3.15
C PRO A 289 -3.82 8.99 -2.10
N GLU A 290 -3.89 8.53 -0.86
CA GLU A 290 -4.14 9.35 0.32
C GLU A 290 -3.19 8.88 1.43
N ALA A 291 -2.03 9.52 1.49
CA ALA A 291 -1.03 9.25 2.51
C ALA A 291 -1.49 9.80 3.88
N LEU A 292 -1.05 9.15 4.96
CA LEU A 292 -1.30 9.58 6.34
C LEU A 292 -1.05 11.09 6.59
N PRO A 293 0.03 11.72 6.04
CA PRO A 293 0.25 13.15 6.21
C PRO A 293 -0.92 14.01 5.72
N SER A 294 -1.53 13.67 4.58
CA SER A 294 -2.67 14.41 4.04
C SER A 294 -3.92 14.27 4.89
N ALA A 295 -4.15 13.09 5.48
CA ALA A 295 -5.25 12.87 6.40
C ALA A 295 -5.10 13.70 7.69
N LEU A 296 -3.89 13.73 8.26
CA LEU A 296 -3.59 14.52 9.45
C LEU A 296 -3.65 16.03 9.19
N ALA A 297 -3.19 16.49 8.01
CA ALA A 297 -3.30 17.89 7.63
C ALA A 297 -4.76 18.37 7.61
N ARG A 298 -5.67 17.61 7.01
CA ARG A 298 -7.11 17.94 7.04
C ARG A 298 -7.69 17.89 8.44
N ALA A 299 -7.27 16.94 9.27
CA ALA A 299 -7.71 16.88 10.66
C ALA A 299 -7.25 18.13 11.45
N ALA A 300 -6.02 18.60 11.22
CA ALA A 300 -5.53 19.84 11.83
C ALA A 300 -6.22 21.10 11.29
N GLU A 301 -6.60 21.13 10.02
CA GLU A 301 -7.44 22.21 9.47
C GLU A 301 -8.83 22.26 10.14
N ARG A 302 -9.42 21.09 10.44
CA ARG A 302 -10.70 20.99 11.16
C ARG A 302 -10.59 21.36 12.65
N HIS A 303 -9.43 21.19 13.26
CA HIS A 303 -9.17 21.46 14.69
C HIS A 303 -8.03 22.47 14.88
N PRO A 304 -8.32 23.78 14.80
CA PRO A 304 -7.30 24.82 14.99
C PRO A 304 -6.59 24.68 16.35
N GLY A 305 -5.26 24.64 16.32
CA GLY A 305 -4.42 24.48 17.52
C GLY A 305 -4.02 23.03 17.83
N LEU A 306 -4.48 22.05 17.05
CA LEU A 306 -4.03 20.66 17.14
C LEU A 306 -2.60 20.52 16.60
N GLY A 307 -1.66 20.14 17.45
CA GLY A 307 -0.32 19.70 17.06
C GLY A 307 -0.27 18.19 16.85
N TYR A 308 0.53 17.71 15.90
CA TYR A 308 0.77 16.28 15.74
C TYR A 308 2.22 15.99 15.30
N ALA A 309 2.72 14.83 15.71
CA ALA A 309 3.98 14.26 15.26
C ALA A 309 3.75 12.81 14.83
N CYS A 310 4.36 12.41 13.72
CA CYS A 310 4.26 11.05 13.21
C CYS A 310 5.51 10.26 13.61
N GLY A 311 5.31 9.13 14.26
CA GLY A 311 6.36 8.17 14.55
C GLY A 311 6.70 7.29 13.35
N ALA A 312 7.81 6.58 13.47
CA ALA A 312 8.20 5.56 12.51
C ALA A 312 7.19 4.39 12.49
N GLU A 313 7.15 3.68 11.36
CA GLU A 313 6.43 2.42 11.24
C GLU A 313 6.95 1.38 12.27
N LEU A 314 6.16 0.33 12.50
CA LEU A 314 6.58 -0.73 13.41
C LEU A 314 7.83 -1.45 12.88
N GLY A 315 7.89 -1.64 11.57
CA GLY A 315 9.02 -2.27 10.88
C GLY A 315 9.23 -3.74 11.24
N PRO A 316 10.20 -4.41 10.61
CA PRO A 316 10.80 -5.60 11.20
C PRO A 316 11.42 -5.24 12.56
N HIS A 317 10.83 -5.79 13.61
CA HIS A 317 11.20 -5.57 15.00
C HIS A 317 11.31 -6.93 15.73
N PRO A 318 12.25 -7.14 16.67
CA PRO A 318 12.38 -8.42 17.38
C PRO A 318 11.05 -8.94 17.94
N LYS A 319 10.29 -8.09 18.60
CA LYS A 319 8.95 -8.42 19.13
C LYS A 319 7.93 -8.82 18.06
N VAL A 320 8.03 -8.26 16.85
CA VAL A 320 7.18 -8.68 15.71
C VAL A 320 7.61 -10.05 15.21
N LEU A 321 8.92 -10.32 15.16
CA LEU A 321 9.46 -11.63 14.79
C LEU A 321 9.08 -12.71 15.81
N ASP A 322 9.02 -12.37 17.10
CA ASP A 322 8.58 -13.28 18.16
C ASP A 322 7.10 -13.70 17.94
N VAL A 323 6.24 -12.76 17.55
CA VAL A 323 4.84 -13.07 17.19
C VAL A 323 4.80 -13.95 15.94
N LEU A 324 5.59 -13.66 14.90
CA LEU A 324 5.64 -14.51 13.69
C LEU A 324 6.11 -15.92 13.99
N GLU A 325 7.09 -16.08 14.89
CA GLU A 325 7.55 -17.39 15.34
C GLU A 325 6.46 -18.13 16.11
N ARG A 326 5.74 -17.45 17.01
CA ARG A 326 4.57 -18.03 17.68
C ARG A 326 3.51 -18.48 16.67
N ARG A 327 3.21 -17.66 15.66
CA ARG A 327 2.25 -18.01 14.58
C ARG A 327 2.72 -19.20 13.74
N LEU A 328 4.02 -19.30 13.49
CA LEU A 328 4.63 -20.47 12.85
C LEU A 328 4.42 -21.73 13.69
N ASP A 329 4.69 -21.67 14.99
CA ASP A 329 4.52 -22.80 15.90
C ASP A 329 3.05 -23.22 16.05
N GLU A 330 2.14 -22.26 16.17
CA GLU A 330 0.70 -22.50 16.19
C GLU A 330 0.23 -23.20 14.90
N ALA A 331 0.73 -22.76 13.74
CA ALA A 331 0.40 -23.36 12.44
C ALA A 331 0.98 -24.77 12.27
N LEU A 332 2.16 -25.04 12.85
CA LEU A 332 2.73 -26.39 12.90
C LEU A 332 2.03 -27.29 13.93
N GLY A 333 1.34 -26.67 14.90
CA GLY A 333 0.65 -27.33 15.99
C GLY A 333 1.57 -28.25 16.80
N GLY A 334 0.97 -29.27 17.42
CA GLY A 334 1.74 -30.32 18.12
C GLY A 334 2.52 -31.26 17.20
N GLY A 335 2.60 -30.99 15.89
CA GLY A 335 3.22 -31.85 14.86
C GLY A 335 4.67 -31.48 14.52
N ALA A 336 5.23 -30.43 15.13
CA ALA A 336 6.63 -30.06 15.03
C ALA A 336 7.34 -30.12 16.39
N ARG A 337 7.36 -31.31 17.01
CA ARG A 337 7.95 -31.49 18.35
C ARG A 337 9.46 -31.66 18.30
N ARG A 338 10.02 -31.94 17.12
CA ARG A 338 11.44 -32.24 16.94
C ARG A 338 12.08 -31.25 15.96
N PRO A 339 13.40 -30.99 16.08
CA PRO A 339 14.13 -30.14 15.13
C PRO A 339 13.95 -30.57 13.66
N GLU A 340 13.90 -31.88 13.40
CA GLU A 340 13.66 -32.47 12.07
C GLU A 340 12.29 -32.14 11.46
N ASP A 341 11.31 -31.72 12.27
CA ASP A 341 10.02 -31.26 11.78
C ASP A 341 10.07 -29.83 11.25
N ARG A 342 10.79 -28.94 11.95
CA ARG A 342 11.07 -27.60 11.45
C ARG A 342 12.00 -27.63 10.24
N ALA A 343 13.01 -28.51 10.23
CA ALA A 343 14.00 -28.60 9.16
C ALA A 343 13.44 -28.97 7.77
N ARG A 344 12.24 -29.57 7.70
CA ARG A 344 11.53 -29.84 6.42
C ARG A 344 10.48 -28.78 6.06
N THR A 345 10.26 -27.80 6.93
CA THR A 345 9.24 -26.78 6.75
C THR A 345 9.85 -25.58 6.03
N THR A 346 9.25 -25.17 4.93
CA THR A 346 9.56 -23.87 4.31
C THR A 346 8.49 -22.86 4.70
N VAL A 347 8.89 -21.63 4.99
CA VAL A 347 7.96 -20.54 5.33
C VAL A 347 7.79 -19.63 4.12
N LEU A 348 6.55 -19.26 3.83
CA LEU A 348 6.24 -18.18 2.90
C LEU A 348 5.79 -16.96 3.70
N LEU A 349 6.66 -15.95 3.85
CA LEU A 349 6.31 -14.68 4.49
C LEU A 349 5.65 -13.77 3.45
N VAL A 350 4.38 -13.43 3.67
CA VAL A 350 3.58 -12.71 2.67
C VAL A 350 3.32 -11.28 3.09
N GLY A 351 3.88 -10.34 2.34
CA GLY A 351 3.60 -8.91 2.47
C GLY A 351 2.42 -8.45 1.61
N ARG A 352 2.09 -7.15 1.72
CA ARG A 352 1.02 -6.54 0.91
C ARG A 352 1.41 -6.46 -0.56
N GLY A 353 2.67 -6.12 -0.79
CA GLY A 353 3.20 -5.64 -2.07
C GLY A 353 2.86 -4.18 -2.28
N ALA A 354 3.87 -3.40 -2.65
CA ALA A 354 3.75 -2.00 -3.03
C ALA A 354 4.51 -1.76 -4.34
N SER A 355 4.18 -0.67 -5.02
CA SER A 355 4.97 -0.20 -6.17
C SER A 355 6.35 0.31 -5.75
N ASP A 356 6.53 0.71 -4.49
CA ASP A 356 7.81 1.13 -3.95
C ASP A 356 8.69 -0.10 -3.63
N PRO A 357 9.85 -0.29 -4.28
CA PRO A 357 10.73 -1.41 -4.01
C PRO A 357 11.32 -1.39 -2.60
N TYR A 358 11.48 -0.23 -1.95
CA TYR A 358 11.98 -0.16 -0.57
C TYR A 358 10.98 -0.73 0.43
N ALA A 359 9.69 -0.52 0.20
CA ALA A 359 8.62 -1.16 0.96
C ALA A 359 8.68 -2.69 0.89
N ASN A 360 8.93 -3.22 -0.31
CA ASN A 360 9.04 -4.66 -0.54
C ASN A 360 10.33 -5.22 0.05
N ALA A 361 11.42 -4.45 0.02
CA ALA A 361 12.70 -4.80 0.63
C ALA A 361 12.61 -5.00 2.15
N GLU A 362 11.75 -4.25 2.85
CA GLU A 362 11.51 -4.48 4.29
C GLU A 362 10.87 -5.84 4.58
N VAL A 363 10.05 -6.37 3.67
CA VAL A 363 9.51 -7.74 3.78
C VAL A 363 10.61 -8.78 3.57
N ALA A 364 11.51 -8.55 2.60
CA ALA A 364 12.68 -9.40 2.40
C ALA A 364 13.64 -9.35 3.60
N ARG A 365 13.82 -8.17 4.20
CA ARG A 365 14.58 -7.98 5.44
C ARG A 365 13.94 -8.77 6.59
N ALA A 366 12.62 -8.65 6.78
CA ALA A 366 11.89 -9.41 7.78
C ALA A 366 12.01 -10.93 7.57
N ALA A 367 11.90 -11.40 6.33
CA ALA A 367 12.05 -12.80 5.97
C ALA A 367 13.46 -13.32 6.30
N ARG A 368 14.51 -12.55 6.00
CA ARG A 368 15.87 -12.93 6.36
C ARG A 368 16.05 -13.02 7.87
N LEU A 369 15.59 -12.01 8.61
CA LEU A 369 15.67 -12.00 10.08
C LEU A 369 14.85 -13.12 10.72
N LEU A 370 13.70 -13.46 10.13
CA LEU A 370 12.87 -14.59 10.56
C LEU A 370 13.53 -15.93 10.26
N TRP A 371 14.34 -16.04 9.22
CA TRP A 371 14.99 -17.31 8.90
C TRP A 371 16.09 -17.67 9.91
N GLU A 372 16.88 -16.66 10.32
CA GLU A 372 18.02 -16.88 11.21
C GLU A 372 17.60 -17.53 12.53
N GLY A 373 18.25 -18.64 12.89
CA GLY A 373 18.11 -19.28 14.19
C GLY A 373 16.85 -20.11 14.45
N ARG A 374 15.90 -20.21 13.49
CA ARG A 374 14.62 -20.92 13.70
C ARG A 374 14.54 -22.35 13.17
N GLY A 375 15.56 -22.80 12.42
CA GLY A 375 15.67 -24.19 11.98
C GLY A 375 14.67 -24.61 10.89
N VAL A 376 14.08 -23.65 10.18
CA VAL A 376 13.25 -23.92 8.99
C VAL A 376 14.11 -24.12 7.75
N ALA A 377 13.61 -24.91 6.79
CA ALA A 377 14.29 -25.22 5.52
C ALA A 377 14.63 -23.96 4.71
N GLY A 378 13.76 -22.96 4.79
CA GLY A 378 13.93 -21.67 4.13
C GLY A 378 12.78 -20.74 4.45
N VAL A 379 12.98 -19.46 4.14
CA VAL A 379 11.93 -18.43 4.17
C VAL A 379 11.93 -17.72 2.83
N GLU A 380 10.85 -17.87 2.07
CA GLU A 380 10.61 -17.12 0.84
C GLU A 380 9.65 -15.95 1.11
N THR A 381 9.68 -14.95 0.23
CA THR A 381 8.74 -13.84 0.26
C THR A 381 7.77 -13.90 -0.90
N ALA A 382 6.53 -13.49 -0.67
CA ALA A 382 5.58 -13.18 -1.73
C ALA A 382 4.70 -11.98 -1.35
N PHE A 383 3.92 -11.51 -2.31
CA PHE A 383 3.06 -10.35 -2.16
C PHE A 383 1.64 -10.64 -2.63
N VAL A 384 0.64 -10.17 -1.87
CA VAL A 384 -0.78 -10.37 -2.21
C VAL A 384 -1.21 -9.53 -3.42
N SER A 385 -0.52 -8.43 -3.70
CA SER A 385 -0.84 -7.46 -4.76
C SER A 385 0.42 -6.77 -5.26
N GLN A 386 0.30 -5.90 -6.28
CA GLN A 386 1.24 -4.86 -6.77
C GLN A 386 2.73 -5.19 -7.02
N ALA A 387 3.28 -6.21 -6.40
CA ALA A 387 4.68 -6.62 -6.44
C ALA A 387 4.77 -8.12 -6.74
N ALA A 388 5.91 -8.51 -7.28
CA ALA A 388 6.25 -9.90 -7.55
C ALA A 388 7.32 -10.40 -6.54
N PRO A 389 7.38 -11.71 -6.25
CA PRO A 389 6.46 -12.75 -6.72
C PRO A 389 5.08 -12.67 -6.04
N ASP A 390 4.05 -13.14 -6.74
CA ASP A 390 2.71 -13.31 -6.15
C ASP A 390 2.67 -14.56 -5.25
N VAL A 391 1.56 -14.75 -4.52
CA VAL A 391 1.43 -15.86 -3.57
C VAL A 391 1.60 -17.23 -4.24
N PRO A 392 0.94 -17.55 -5.38
CA PRO A 392 1.18 -18.80 -6.09
C PRO A 392 2.63 -19.02 -6.49
N ALA A 393 3.31 -18.01 -7.06
CA ALA A 393 4.72 -18.15 -7.44
C ALA A 393 5.64 -18.32 -6.22
N GLY A 394 5.33 -17.69 -5.10
CA GLY A 394 6.02 -17.92 -3.83
C GLY A 394 5.84 -19.34 -3.30
N LEU A 395 4.64 -19.90 -3.41
CA LEU A 395 4.35 -21.29 -3.03
C LEU A 395 5.09 -22.30 -3.91
N ASP A 396 5.21 -22.04 -5.22
CA ASP A 396 6.00 -22.88 -6.12
C ASP A 396 7.48 -22.94 -5.71
N ARG A 397 8.07 -21.80 -5.33
CA ARG A 397 9.44 -21.74 -4.80
C ARG A 397 9.57 -22.48 -3.47
N CYS A 398 8.62 -22.26 -2.55
CA CYS A 398 8.59 -22.94 -1.27
C CYS A 398 8.53 -24.46 -1.42
N ARG A 399 7.72 -24.95 -2.35
CA ARG A 399 7.58 -26.38 -2.65
C ARG A 399 8.91 -26.97 -3.15
N ALA A 400 9.61 -26.27 -4.05
CA ALA A 400 10.91 -26.72 -4.54
C ALA A 400 11.94 -26.84 -3.41
N LEU A 401 12.00 -25.84 -2.51
CA LEU A 401 12.88 -25.86 -1.34
C LEU A 401 12.50 -26.97 -0.35
N ALA A 402 11.20 -27.13 -0.05
CA ALA A 402 10.72 -28.15 0.88
C ALA A 402 11.01 -29.58 0.37
N ALA A 403 10.86 -29.81 -0.94
CA ALA A 403 11.19 -31.08 -1.57
C ALA A 403 12.69 -31.40 -1.50
N ALA A 404 13.55 -30.39 -1.65
CA ALA A 404 15.00 -30.54 -1.52
C ALA A 404 15.43 -30.81 -0.07
N ALA A 405 14.77 -30.20 0.92
CA ALA A 405 15.10 -30.34 2.33
C ALA A 405 14.72 -31.71 2.93
N ALA A 406 13.67 -32.36 2.40
CA ALA A 406 13.22 -33.66 2.86
C ALA A 406 12.77 -34.57 1.71
N PRO A 407 13.71 -35.14 0.92
CA PRO A 407 13.38 -36.02 -0.20
C PRO A 407 12.52 -37.21 0.24
N GLY A 408 11.47 -37.51 -0.53
CA GLY A 408 10.55 -38.62 -0.26
C GLY A 408 9.51 -38.34 0.83
N ARG A 409 9.46 -37.13 1.39
CA ARG A 409 8.40 -36.69 2.31
C ARG A 409 7.52 -35.62 1.64
N PRO A 410 6.24 -35.49 2.05
CA PRO A 410 5.39 -34.40 1.60
C PRO A 410 6.04 -33.05 1.93
N ALA A 411 6.04 -32.13 0.96
CA ALA A 411 6.50 -30.77 1.18
C ALA A 411 5.59 -30.09 2.20
N ARG A 412 6.17 -29.41 3.20
CA ARG A 412 5.44 -28.66 4.21
C ARG A 412 5.73 -27.17 4.09
N ILE A 413 4.67 -26.38 3.94
CA ILE A 413 4.72 -24.94 3.78
C ILE A 413 3.83 -24.27 4.81
N VAL A 414 4.39 -23.34 5.58
CA VAL A 414 3.63 -22.45 6.44
C VAL A 414 3.60 -21.06 5.83
N VAL A 415 2.40 -20.56 5.54
CA VAL A 415 2.19 -19.22 4.98
C VAL A 415 1.94 -18.26 6.13
N LEU A 416 2.86 -17.31 6.35
CA LEU A 416 2.78 -16.31 7.40
C LEU A 416 2.36 -14.96 6.82
N PRO A 417 1.18 -14.43 7.20
CA PRO A 417 0.79 -13.08 6.81
C PRO A 417 1.62 -12.04 7.56
N TYR A 418 2.38 -11.22 6.83
CA TYR A 418 3.09 -10.05 7.38
C TYR A 418 2.15 -8.83 7.38
N PHE A 419 1.08 -8.95 8.17
CA PHE A 419 0.05 -7.93 8.40
C PHE A 419 -0.21 -7.78 9.89
N VAL A 420 -0.37 -6.54 10.37
CA VAL A 420 -0.71 -6.32 11.77
C VAL A 420 -2.15 -6.75 12.07
N LEU A 421 -3.10 -6.31 11.24
CA LEU A 421 -4.52 -6.59 11.44
C LEU A 421 -5.03 -7.60 10.41
N PRO A 422 -5.99 -8.47 10.78
CA PRO A 422 -6.75 -9.23 9.80
C PRO A 422 -7.59 -8.29 8.91
N GLY A 423 -8.05 -8.79 7.78
CA GLY A 423 -8.93 -8.06 6.87
C GLY A 423 -8.84 -8.53 5.42
N GLY A 424 -9.31 -7.72 4.48
CA GLY A 424 -9.43 -8.12 3.07
C GLY A 424 -8.12 -8.56 2.39
N LEU A 425 -6.95 -8.10 2.86
CA LEU A 425 -5.66 -8.61 2.38
C LEU A 425 -5.37 -10.03 2.87
N TRP A 426 -5.65 -10.31 4.14
CA TRP A 426 -5.52 -11.64 4.72
C TRP A 426 -6.47 -12.61 4.04
N GLU A 427 -7.71 -12.20 3.78
CA GLU A 427 -8.71 -13.03 3.10
C GLU A 427 -8.30 -13.33 1.65
N ARG A 428 -7.74 -12.36 0.93
CA ARG A 428 -7.18 -12.60 -0.42
C ARG A 428 -5.98 -13.54 -0.40
N LEU A 429 -5.09 -13.40 0.58
CA LEU A 429 -3.99 -14.33 0.78
C LEU A 429 -4.51 -15.76 0.98
N ARG A 430 -5.48 -15.93 1.90
CA ARG A 430 -6.11 -17.22 2.18
C ARG A 430 -6.67 -17.86 0.91
N MET A 431 -7.48 -17.11 0.14
CA MET A 431 -8.04 -17.60 -1.12
C MET A 431 -6.98 -18.00 -2.15
N GLN A 432 -5.90 -17.22 -2.31
CA GLN A 432 -4.81 -17.55 -3.23
C GLN A 432 -4.07 -18.82 -2.80
N ALA A 433 -3.78 -18.97 -1.50
CA ALA A 433 -3.11 -20.14 -0.96
C ALA A 433 -3.98 -21.42 -1.05
N GLU A 434 -5.27 -21.32 -0.76
CA GLU A 434 -6.22 -22.43 -0.89
C GLU A 434 -6.40 -22.86 -2.35
N GLY A 435 -6.53 -21.89 -3.26
CA GLY A 435 -6.62 -22.17 -4.70
C GLY A 435 -5.38 -22.89 -5.23
N TRP A 436 -4.19 -22.48 -4.78
CA TRP A 436 -2.95 -23.19 -5.11
C TRP A 436 -2.91 -24.58 -4.47
N SER A 437 -3.26 -24.70 -3.18
CA SER A 437 -3.23 -25.97 -2.45
C SER A 437 -4.14 -27.03 -3.08
N ALA A 438 -5.29 -26.63 -3.63
CA ALA A 438 -6.20 -27.54 -4.33
C ALA A 438 -5.58 -28.16 -5.59
N ALA A 439 -4.65 -27.45 -6.25
CA ALA A 439 -3.92 -27.95 -7.41
C ALA A 439 -2.74 -28.87 -7.05
N TYR A 440 -2.31 -28.88 -5.78
CA TYR A 440 -1.14 -29.62 -5.31
C TYR A 440 -1.38 -30.41 -4.01
N PRO A 441 -2.26 -31.44 -4.05
CA PRO A 441 -2.70 -32.16 -2.85
C PRO A 441 -1.60 -32.94 -2.11
N GLY A 442 -0.42 -33.12 -2.72
CA GLY A 442 0.76 -33.73 -2.09
C GLY A 442 1.60 -32.76 -1.25
N THR A 443 1.18 -31.50 -1.10
CA THR A 443 1.87 -30.47 -0.31
C THR A 443 1.01 -30.09 0.90
N GLU A 444 1.58 -30.18 2.09
CA GLU A 444 0.97 -29.69 3.33
C GLU A 444 1.10 -28.17 3.37
N VAL A 445 0.01 -27.43 3.14
CA VAL A 445 -0.01 -25.96 3.23
C VAL A 445 -0.88 -25.53 4.41
N THR A 446 -0.36 -24.68 5.28
CA THR A 446 -1.12 -24.09 6.40
C THR A 446 -0.94 -22.58 6.41
N VAL A 447 -2.05 -21.84 6.41
CA VAL A 447 -2.06 -20.37 6.49
C VAL A 447 -2.26 -19.96 7.95
N ALA A 448 -1.32 -19.20 8.49
CA ALA A 448 -1.40 -18.72 9.87
C ALA A 448 -2.32 -17.50 10.01
N ALA A 449 -2.69 -17.20 11.26
CA ALA A 449 -3.36 -15.94 11.59
C ALA A 449 -2.43 -14.74 11.36
N ALA A 450 -3.02 -13.55 11.19
CA ALA A 450 -2.27 -12.29 11.20
C ALA A 450 -1.59 -12.05 12.56
N LEU A 451 -0.73 -11.03 12.67
CA LEU A 451 -0.06 -10.71 13.94
C LEU A 451 -1.09 -10.46 15.04
N GLY A 452 -2.07 -9.59 14.79
CA GLY A 452 -3.17 -9.29 15.71
C GLY A 452 -2.82 -8.27 16.79
N ALA A 453 -3.76 -8.09 17.72
CA ALA A 453 -3.65 -7.18 18.87
C ALA A 453 -2.85 -7.81 20.02
N GLU A 454 -1.65 -8.28 19.72
CA GLU A 454 -0.79 -8.99 20.67
C GLU A 454 -0.05 -8.02 21.60
N ALA A 455 0.33 -8.52 22.78
CA ALA A 455 1.08 -7.75 23.78
C ALA A 455 2.38 -7.18 23.21
N GLU A 456 3.09 -7.99 22.43
CA GLU A 456 4.33 -7.63 21.76
C GLU A 456 4.13 -6.50 20.75
N VAL A 457 3.03 -6.53 19.99
CA VAL A 457 2.68 -5.47 19.03
C VAL A 457 2.37 -4.17 19.77
N ALA A 458 1.61 -4.24 20.86
CA ALA A 458 1.32 -3.08 21.71
C ALA A 458 2.61 -2.48 22.31
N GLU A 459 3.58 -3.31 22.70
CA GLU A 459 4.88 -2.85 23.18
C GLU A 459 5.66 -2.09 22.11
N VAL A 460 5.71 -2.59 20.87
CA VAL A 460 6.36 -1.87 19.76
C VAL A 460 5.66 -0.53 19.49
N VAL A 461 4.32 -0.50 19.49
CA VAL A 461 3.57 0.76 19.35
C VAL A 461 3.97 1.76 20.43
N MET A 462 4.12 1.32 21.68
CA MET A 462 4.51 2.19 22.78
C MET A 462 5.98 2.61 22.73
N GLU A 463 6.89 1.78 22.22
CA GLU A 463 8.27 2.19 21.94
C GLU A 463 8.30 3.30 20.89
N ARG A 464 7.53 3.16 19.80
CA ARG A 464 7.40 4.21 18.76
C ARG A 464 6.78 5.48 19.34
N TYR A 465 5.72 5.36 20.14
CA TYR A 465 5.11 6.50 20.84
C TYR A 465 6.11 7.25 21.71
N ARG A 466 6.86 6.55 22.58
CA ARG A 466 7.83 7.20 23.48
C ARG A 466 8.93 7.91 22.70
N ALA A 467 9.42 7.31 21.62
CA ALA A 467 10.39 7.95 20.73
C ALA A 467 9.80 9.24 20.11
N THR A 468 8.58 9.17 19.56
CA THR A 468 7.90 10.35 18.97
C THR A 468 7.65 11.46 19.98
N VAL A 469 7.33 11.12 21.23
CA VAL A 469 7.15 12.11 22.30
C VAL A 469 8.49 12.75 22.70
N ALA A 470 9.57 11.96 22.76
CA ALA A 470 10.91 12.43 23.10
C ALA A 470 11.50 13.37 22.03
N ASP A 471 11.23 13.09 20.75
CA ASP A 471 11.71 13.91 19.61
C ASP A 471 10.97 15.27 19.51
N GLY A 472 9.90 15.46 20.28
CA GLY A 472 9.18 16.72 20.41
C GLY A 472 8.20 16.98 19.26
N ALA A 473 6.90 16.89 19.53
CA ALA A 473 5.91 17.48 18.64
C ALA A 473 6.10 19.01 18.63
N PRO A 474 6.13 19.67 17.45
CA PRO A 474 6.24 21.13 17.42
C PRO A 474 5.06 21.78 18.16
N PRO A 475 5.22 23.00 18.70
CA PRO A 475 4.14 23.71 19.36
C PRO A 475 2.94 23.91 18.42
N ALA A 476 1.76 24.11 19.01
CA ALA A 476 0.50 24.28 18.29
C ALA A 476 0.64 25.25 17.10
N GLY A 477 0.34 24.77 15.89
CA GLY A 477 0.39 25.57 14.65
C GLY A 477 1.59 25.35 13.73
N ALA A 478 2.49 24.41 14.02
CA ALA A 478 3.56 24.02 13.09
C ALA A 478 3.39 22.56 12.61
N ALA A 479 3.32 22.36 11.30
CA ALA A 479 3.37 21.05 10.68
C ALA A 479 4.79 20.47 10.84
N CYS A 480 4.93 19.35 11.54
CA CYS A 480 6.18 18.60 11.53
C CYS A 480 6.27 17.82 10.23
N GLY A 481 7.43 17.91 9.55
CA GLY A 481 7.76 16.95 8.50
C GLY A 481 7.69 15.55 9.10
N CYS A 482 6.84 14.69 8.55
CA CYS A 482 6.98 13.25 8.79
C CYS A 482 8.41 12.89 8.40
N PRO A 483 9.20 12.19 9.23
CA PRO A 483 10.48 11.72 8.81
C PRO A 483 10.23 10.77 7.63
N ALA A 484 10.43 11.27 6.42
CA ALA A 484 10.72 10.41 5.30
C ALA A 484 11.95 9.60 5.71
N ALA A 485 11.98 8.32 5.36
CA ALA A 485 13.17 7.49 5.47
C ALA A 485 14.35 8.13 4.72
N GLU A 486 15.04 9.06 5.38
CA GLU A 486 16.21 9.81 4.90
C GLU A 486 17.51 9.27 5.51
N GLY A 487 17.43 8.37 6.50
CA GLY A 487 18.58 7.78 7.20
C GLY A 487 19.40 6.74 6.43
N ALA A 488 19.15 6.51 5.14
CA ALA A 488 19.98 5.64 4.29
C ALA A 488 20.31 6.26 2.92
N ARG A 489 20.02 7.56 2.73
CA ARG A 489 20.30 8.27 1.47
C ARG A 489 21.57 9.10 1.57
N ARG A 490 22.72 8.42 1.48
CA ARG A 490 23.96 8.88 0.82
C ARG A 490 25.11 7.91 1.17
N PRO A 491 25.68 7.19 0.21
CA PRO A 491 27.10 6.89 0.31
C PRO A 491 27.84 8.20 0.02
N ASP A 492 28.35 8.83 1.07
CA ASP A 492 29.48 9.75 0.93
C ASP A 492 30.63 9.00 0.23
N GLY A 493 31.24 9.63 -0.76
CA GLY A 493 32.47 9.14 -1.38
C GLY A 493 32.44 9.18 -2.90
N ALA A 494 32.71 10.36 -3.44
CA ALA A 494 33.28 10.45 -4.79
C ALA A 494 34.62 9.70 -4.80
N ALA A 495 34.64 8.49 -5.36
CA ALA A 495 35.89 7.85 -5.78
C ALA A 495 36.25 8.37 -7.19
N PRO A 496 37.49 8.80 -7.42
CA PRO A 496 37.90 9.34 -8.71
C PRO A 496 37.88 8.23 -9.77
N ARG A 497 37.35 8.58 -10.94
CA ARG A 497 37.31 7.72 -12.13
C ARG A 497 38.74 7.33 -12.52
N SER A 498 39.07 6.04 -12.44
CA SER A 498 40.28 5.50 -13.07
C SER A 498 40.13 5.54 -14.59
N ALA A 499 41.11 6.17 -15.26
CA ALA A 499 41.22 6.24 -16.70
C ALA A 499 41.34 4.84 -17.35
N PRO A 500 40.89 4.67 -18.61
CA PRO A 500 41.04 3.40 -19.31
C PRO A 500 42.52 3.14 -19.65
N VAL A 501 42.99 1.95 -19.27
CA VAL A 501 44.28 1.40 -19.71
C VAL A 501 44.16 1.06 -21.20
N ALA A 502 44.92 1.75 -22.04
CA ALA A 502 45.21 1.32 -23.39
C ALA A 502 46.24 0.19 -23.33
N THR A 503 45.86 -1.02 -23.72
CA THR A 503 46.83 -2.06 -24.10
C THR A 503 46.92 -2.11 -25.61
N ASP A 504 48.02 -1.54 -26.07
CA ASP A 504 48.70 -1.78 -27.33
C ASP A 504 48.92 -3.29 -27.55
N ALA A 505 48.60 -3.76 -28.75
CA ALA A 505 48.93 -5.11 -29.21
C ALA A 505 49.55 -4.98 -30.61
N GLY A 506 50.81 -4.55 -30.62
CA GLY A 506 51.73 -4.77 -31.72
C GLY A 506 52.33 -6.18 -31.69
N GLU A 507 52.26 -6.83 -32.85
CA GLU A 507 53.25 -7.76 -33.45
C GLU A 507 53.99 -8.77 -32.55
N ARG A 508 53.62 -10.05 -32.70
CA ARG A 508 54.45 -11.09 -33.37
C ARG A 508 53.71 -12.41 -33.55
#